data_AF-A0A7V9K602-F1
#
_entry.id   AF-A0A7V9K602-F1
#
_cell.length_a   1.000
_cell.length_b   1.000
_cell.length_c   1.000
_cell.angle_alpha   90.00
_cell.angle_beta   90.00
_cell.angle_gamma   90.00
#
_symmetry.space_group_name_H-M   'P 1'
#
loop_
_entity.id
_entity.type
_entity.pdbx_description
1 polymer ?
#
loop_
_entity_poly.entity_id
_entity_poly.type
_entity_poly.pdbx_seq_one_letter_code
_entity_poly.pdbx_strand_id
1 'polypeptide(L)'
;MHLAALWRYPFKLLAGKPLAVAALTPQGVAGDRYVHVSSGSGPLTGRTRAGLLTLPAATSCDGQATIAGPPWDSLEALRLVRERADPTATLRRYDGPERFDITNLLVATDGAVRRFGHDVRRLRPNRLLGGADPEEDAAGQGRRWPSQTRPHRHPLGPPTAHRRNTRGGRPS
;
A
#
# COMPACT_ATOMS: atom_id res chain seq x y z
N MET A 1 -2.90 25.43 -3.39
CA MET A 1 -2.76 24.03 -2.91
C MET A 1 -1.66 23.90 -1.85
N HIS A 2 -1.95 23.19 -0.75
CA HIS A 2 -0.98 22.87 0.31
C HIS A 2 -1.25 21.46 0.87
N LEU A 3 -0.27 20.88 1.58
CA LEU A 3 -0.45 19.60 2.27
C LEU A 3 -1.18 19.81 3.59
N ALA A 4 -2.46 19.45 3.64
CA ALA A 4 -3.33 19.69 4.79
C ALA A 4 -3.22 18.59 5.86
N ALA A 5 -2.94 17.34 5.45
CA ALA A 5 -2.72 16.25 6.39
C ALA A 5 -1.95 15.08 5.75
N LEU A 6 -1.33 14.29 6.62
CA LEU A 6 -0.58 13.08 6.28
C LEU A 6 -1.04 11.91 7.15
N TRP A 7 -1.08 10.72 6.57
CA TRP A 7 -1.32 9.48 7.31
C TRP A 7 -0.40 8.36 6.84
N ARG A 8 -0.09 7.47 7.78
CA ARG A 8 0.51 6.17 7.50
C ARG A 8 -0.41 5.05 7.97
N TYR A 9 -0.50 4.04 7.13
CA TYR A 9 -1.30 2.85 7.26
C TYR A 9 -0.39 1.64 7.14
N PRO A 10 0.27 1.18 8.22
CA PRO A 10 1.21 0.06 8.13
C PRO A 10 0.56 -1.23 7.61
N PHE A 11 -0.76 -1.34 7.79
CA PHE A 11 -1.56 -2.46 7.29
C PHE A 11 -2.35 -2.07 6.04
N LYS A 12 -2.78 -3.03 5.21
CA LYS A 12 -3.74 -2.74 4.13
C LYS A 12 -5.19 -2.55 4.62
N LEU A 13 -5.55 -3.08 5.78
CA LEU A 13 -6.96 -3.17 6.20
C LEU A 13 -7.27 -2.53 7.56
N LEU A 14 -6.28 -2.00 8.27
CA LEU A 14 -6.47 -1.41 9.61
C LEU A 14 -6.49 0.13 9.58
N ALA A 15 -6.86 0.76 10.70
CA ALA A 15 -6.83 2.21 10.83
C ALA A 15 -5.38 2.74 10.76
N GLY A 16 -5.20 3.93 10.18
CA GLY A 16 -3.89 4.60 10.14
C GLY A 16 -3.77 5.67 11.21
N LYS A 17 -2.55 6.16 11.42
CA LYS A 17 -2.28 7.32 12.28
C LYS A 17 -1.91 8.56 11.47
N PRO A 18 -2.33 9.75 11.93
CA PRO A 18 -1.85 11.00 11.36
C PRO A 18 -0.34 11.15 11.62
N LEU A 19 0.35 11.82 10.70
CA LEU A 19 1.77 12.13 10.79
C LEU A 19 2.00 13.63 10.59
N ALA A 20 3.03 14.16 11.25
CA ALA A 20 3.54 15.50 10.95
C ALA A 20 4.53 15.47 9.75
N VAL A 21 5.31 14.40 9.63
CA VAL A 21 6.33 14.21 8.60
C VAL A 21 6.37 12.75 8.14
N ALA A 22 6.70 12.54 6.86
CA ALA A 22 6.86 11.19 6.30
C ALA A 22 7.94 11.17 5.21
N ALA A 23 8.80 10.16 5.25
CA ALA A 23 9.72 9.87 4.15
C ALA A 23 8.95 9.25 2.97
N LEU A 24 9.19 9.79 1.77
CA LEU A 24 8.76 9.18 0.52
C LEU A 24 9.85 8.29 -0.05
N THR A 25 9.44 7.16 -0.59
CA THR A 25 10.27 6.20 -1.31
C THR A 25 9.61 5.89 -2.66
N PRO A 26 10.30 5.21 -3.59
CA PRO A 26 9.66 4.68 -4.80
C PRO A 26 8.45 3.76 -4.51
N GLN A 27 8.41 3.18 -3.31
CA GLN A 27 7.32 2.32 -2.82
C GLN A 27 6.23 3.08 -2.06
N GLY A 28 6.25 4.42 -2.08
CA GLY A 28 5.29 5.26 -1.37
C GLY A 28 5.80 5.77 -0.04
N VAL A 29 4.90 6.00 0.90
CA VAL A 29 5.27 6.39 2.27
C VAL A 29 6.05 5.24 2.93
N ALA A 30 7.23 5.52 3.49
CA ALA A 30 8.01 4.51 4.19
C ALA A 30 7.20 3.84 5.31
N GLY A 31 7.20 2.51 5.38
CA GLY A 31 6.43 1.74 6.37
C GLY A 31 4.93 1.69 6.11
N ASP A 32 4.45 2.05 4.92
CA ASP A 32 3.05 1.99 4.53
C ASP A 32 2.67 0.64 3.89
N ARG A 33 1.49 0.13 4.24
CA ARG A 33 0.76 -1.04 3.68
C ARG A 33 1.63 -2.28 3.43
N TYR A 34 2.51 -2.61 4.37
CA TYR A 34 3.40 -3.77 4.26
C TYR A 34 2.92 -4.98 5.05
N VAL A 35 1.86 -4.87 5.86
CA VAL A 35 1.22 -5.99 6.54
C VAL A 35 -0.23 -6.16 6.09
N HIS A 36 -0.61 -7.36 5.65
CA HIS A 36 -1.99 -7.64 5.21
C HIS A 36 -2.64 -8.67 6.12
N VAL A 37 -3.98 -8.64 6.13
CA VAL A 37 -4.79 -9.66 6.79
C VAL A 37 -5.30 -10.62 5.72
N SER A 38 -5.09 -11.91 5.91
CA SER A 38 -5.60 -12.98 5.05
C SER A 38 -6.41 -13.99 5.85
N SER A 39 -7.37 -14.65 5.22
CA SER A 39 -8.06 -15.84 5.74
C SER A 39 -7.77 -17.04 4.82
N GLY A 40 -8.38 -18.20 5.12
CA GLY A 40 -8.26 -19.40 4.28
C GLY A 40 -8.69 -19.19 2.81
N SER A 41 -9.49 -18.16 2.51
CA SER A 41 -9.94 -17.84 1.14
C SER A 41 -9.10 -16.76 0.44
N GLY A 42 -8.04 -16.25 1.09
CA GLY A 42 -7.14 -15.24 0.52
C GLY A 42 -7.15 -13.90 1.28
N PRO A 43 -6.66 -12.82 0.66
CA PRO A 43 -6.59 -11.50 1.28
C PRO A 43 -7.97 -10.95 1.67
N LEU A 44 -8.10 -10.45 2.90
CA LEU A 44 -9.30 -9.74 3.33
C LEU A 44 -9.28 -8.30 2.80
N THR A 45 -10.47 -7.72 2.60
CA THR A 45 -10.61 -6.35 2.09
C THR A 45 -11.57 -5.53 2.94
N GLY A 46 -11.51 -4.20 2.83
CA GLY A 46 -12.41 -3.29 3.55
C GLY A 46 -13.88 -3.50 3.22
N ARG A 47 -14.16 -4.02 2.01
CA ARG A 47 -15.51 -4.35 1.56
C ARG A 47 -16.09 -5.56 2.29
N THR A 48 -15.26 -6.59 2.53
CA THR A 48 -15.71 -7.83 3.15
C THR A 48 -15.63 -7.81 4.67
N ARG A 49 -14.74 -7.00 5.26
CA ARG A 49 -14.50 -6.93 6.71
C ARG A 49 -14.30 -5.50 7.18
N ALA A 50 -15.35 -4.68 7.07
CA ALA A 50 -15.31 -3.27 7.44
C ALA A 50 -14.91 -3.01 8.92
N GLY A 51 -15.20 -3.96 9.83
CA GLY A 51 -14.81 -3.84 11.25
C GLY A 51 -13.30 -3.77 11.48
N LEU A 52 -12.48 -4.30 10.57
CA LEU A 52 -11.01 -4.17 10.67
C LEU A 52 -10.53 -2.74 10.42
N LEU A 53 -11.28 -1.92 9.67
CA LEU A 53 -10.90 -0.54 9.35
C LEU A 53 -10.86 0.37 10.60
N THR A 54 -11.46 -0.06 11.70
CA THR A 54 -11.49 0.69 12.97
C THR A 54 -10.44 0.21 13.97
N LEU A 55 -9.77 -0.92 13.71
CA LEU A 55 -8.74 -1.45 14.59
C LEU A 55 -7.50 -0.53 14.53
N PRO A 56 -7.08 0.08 15.66
CA PRO A 56 -5.97 1.00 15.67
C PRO A 56 -4.68 0.32 15.22
N ALA A 57 -3.99 0.91 14.25
CA ALA A 57 -2.64 0.51 13.89
C ALA A 57 -1.69 1.69 13.86
N ALA A 58 -0.43 1.43 14.19
CA ALA A 58 0.61 2.45 14.24
C ALA A 58 1.96 1.87 13.82
N THR A 59 2.95 2.74 13.72
CA THR A 59 4.36 2.37 13.63
C THR A 59 5.02 2.79 14.94
N SER A 60 5.76 1.88 15.59
CA SER A 60 6.57 2.17 16.78
C SER A 60 7.76 3.08 16.45
N CYS A 61 8.47 3.54 17.48
CA CYS A 61 9.72 4.29 17.30
C CYS A 61 10.78 3.49 16.52
N ASP A 62 10.78 2.16 16.65
CA ASP A 62 11.71 1.26 15.96
C ASP A 62 11.27 0.93 14.52
N GLY A 63 10.20 1.57 14.03
CA GLY A 63 9.70 1.35 12.67
C GLY A 63 8.81 0.12 12.51
N GLN A 64 8.47 -0.59 13.59
CA GLN A 64 7.64 -1.80 13.54
C GLN A 64 6.14 -1.47 13.61
N ALA A 65 5.34 -2.18 12.82
CA ALA A 65 3.89 -2.06 12.87
C ALA A 65 3.35 -2.61 14.18
N THR A 66 2.35 -1.93 14.72
CA THR A 66 1.64 -2.35 15.92
C THR A 66 0.13 -2.34 15.70
N ILE A 67 -0.56 -3.23 16.41
CA ILE A 67 -2.03 -3.31 16.44
C ILE A 67 -2.48 -3.03 17.85
N ALA A 68 -3.12 -1.89 18.07
CA ALA A 68 -3.55 -1.43 19.40
C ALA A 68 -2.44 -1.40 20.48
N GLY A 69 -1.16 -1.32 20.08
CA GLY A 69 -0.01 -1.27 20.98
C GLY A 69 1.00 -2.39 20.72
N PRO A 70 0.63 -3.67 20.86
CA PRO A 70 1.50 -4.81 20.61
C PRO A 70 2.10 -4.87 19.19
N PRO A 71 3.29 -5.47 19.02
CA PRO A 71 3.85 -5.79 17.71
C PRO A 71 2.89 -6.62 16.86
N TRP A 72 2.85 -6.34 15.56
CA TRP A 72 1.89 -6.96 14.65
C TRP A 72 2.00 -8.49 14.55
N ASP A 73 3.18 -9.05 14.78
CA ASP A 73 3.49 -10.48 14.73
C ASP A 73 3.31 -11.19 16.10
N SER A 74 2.82 -10.47 17.10
CA SER A 74 2.49 -11.04 18.41
C SER A 74 1.17 -11.83 18.39
N LEU A 75 1.04 -12.78 19.33
CA LEU A 75 -0.21 -13.51 19.57
C LEU A 75 -1.36 -12.58 19.96
N GLU A 76 -1.08 -11.50 20.69
CA GLU A 76 -2.07 -10.52 21.11
C GLU A 76 -2.64 -9.75 19.91
N ALA A 77 -1.77 -9.29 19.00
CA ALA A 77 -2.18 -8.64 17.76
C ALA A 77 -3.01 -9.58 16.88
N LEU A 78 -2.62 -10.86 16.78
CA LEU A 78 -3.39 -11.86 16.04
C LEU A 78 -4.78 -12.09 16.64
N ARG A 79 -4.90 -12.12 17.97
CA ARG A 79 -6.17 -12.26 18.68
C ARG A 79 -7.12 -11.10 18.33
N LEU A 80 -6.63 -9.86 18.44
CA LEU A 80 -7.40 -8.65 18.11
C LEU A 80 -7.92 -8.62 16.67
N VAL A 81 -7.13 -9.16 15.74
CA VAL A 81 -7.51 -9.28 14.33
C VAL A 81 -8.59 -10.35 14.15
N ARG A 82 -8.42 -11.53 14.75
CA ARG A 82 -9.38 -12.63 14.64
C ARG A 82 -10.75 -12.28 15.23
N GLU A 83 -10.78 -11.53 16.33
CA GLU A 83 -12.02 -11.01 16.93
C GLU A 83 -12.84 -10.14 15.98
N ARG A 84 -12.18 -9.34 15.12
CA ARG A 84 -12.84 -8.45 14.15
C ARG A 84 -12.99 -9.04 12.76
N ALA A 85 -12.24 -10.10 12.48
CA ALA A 85 -12.23 -10.80 11.22
C ALA A 85 -12.96 -12.13 11.36
N ASP A 86 -12.22 -13.22 11.48
CA ASP A 86 -12.68 -14.59 11.73
C ASP A 86 -11.53 -15.41 12.33
N PRO A 87 -11.79 -16.60 12.91
CA PRO A 87 -10.77 -17.40 13.57
C PRO A 87 -9.60 -17.86 12.68
N THR A 88 -9.81 -17.92 11.35
CA THR A 88 -8.77 -18.34 10.40
C THR A 88 -7.88 -17.19 9.94
N ALA A 89 -8.17 -15.95 10.38
CA ALA A 89 -7.40 -14.78 10.01
C ALA A 89 -5.93 -14.92 10.45
N THR A 90 -5.05 -14.46 9.58
CA THR A 90 -3.59 -14.44 9.73
C THR A 90 -3.05 -13.09 9.28
N LEU A 91 -1.92 -12.68 9.85
CA LEU A 91 -1.18 -11.50 9.44
C LEU A 91 0.02 -11.93 8.61
N ARG A 92 0.22 -11.27 7.48
CA ARG A 92 1.33 -11.57 6.57
C ARG A 92 2.07 -10.31 6.20
N ARG A 93 3.39 -10.38 6.28
CA ARG A 93 4.27 -9.37 5.70
C ARG A 93 4.28 -9.50 4.18
N TYR A 94 4.29 -8.36 3.50
CA TYR A 94 4.34 -8.26 2.05
C TYR A 94 5.39 -7.22 1.66
N ASP A 95 6.55 -7.71 1.22
CA ASP A 95 7.73 -6.90 0.83
C ASP A 95 7.84 -6.69 -0.69
N GLY A 96 6.93 -7.29 -1.49
CA GLY A 96 6.96 -7.24 -2.95
C GLY A 96 6.50 -5.89 -3.54
N PRO A 97 6.97 -5.55 -4.76
CA PRO A 97 6.54 -4.35 -5.48
C PRO A 97 5.10 -4.46 -6.02
N GLU A 98 4.52 -5.67 -6.10
CA GLU A 98 3.11 -5.85 -6.47
C GLU A 98 2.16 -5.52 -5.31
N ARG A 99 2.40 -4.41 -4.60
CA ARG A 99 1.44 -3.90 -3.63
C ARG A 99 0.12 -3.74 -4.37
N PHE A 100 -0.95 -4.35 -3.84
CA PHE A 100 -2.28 -4.47 -4.47
C PHE A 100 -2.95 -3.15 -4.92
N ASP A 101 -2.33 -1.99 -4.69
CA ASP A 101 -2.80 -0.70 -5.18
C ASP A 101 -1.88 -0.27 -6.33
N ILE A 102 -2.46 0.01 -7.52
CA ILE A 102 -1.72 0.52 -8.71
C ILE A 102 -0.92 1.80 -8.37
N THR A 103 -1.34 2.51 -7.32
CA THR A 103 -0.71 3.73 -6.82
C THR A 103 -0.12 3.50 -5.43
N ASN A 104 1.22 3.56 -5.35
CA ASN A 104 1.97 3.49 -4.09
C ASN A 104 1.72 4.69 -3.14
N LEU A 105 1.01 5.72 -3.61
CA LEU A 105 0.68 6.91 -2.84
C LEU A 105 -0.76 7.33 -3.15
N LEU A 106 -1.63 7.29 -2.13
CA LEU A 106 -3.01 7.73 -2.26
C LEU A 106 -3.15 9.19 -1.85
N VAL A 107 -3.77 10.00 -2.71
CA VAL A 107 -3.98 11.43 -2.50
C VAL A 107 -5.48 11.70 -2.51
N ALA A 108 -5.95 12.45 -1.53
CA ALA A 108 -7.27 13.06 -1.52
C ALA A 108 -7.14 14.57 -1.57
N THR A 109 -8.15 15.25 -2.07
CA THR A 109 -8.25 16.72 -2.08
C THR A 109 -9.43 17.14 -1.22
N ASP A 110 -9.40 18.35 -0.68
CA ASP A 110 -10.50 18.87 0.13
C ASP A 110 -11.83 18.96 -0.65
N GLY A 111 -11.77 19.22 -1.96
CA GLY A 111 -12.92 19.09 -2.87
C GLY A 111 -13.48 17.66 -2.91
N ALA A 112 -12.62 16.66 -3.12
CA ALA A 112 -13.01 15.25 -3.10
C ALA A 112 -13.58 14.80 -1.75
N VAL A 113 -13.02 15.29 -0.63
CA VAL A 113 -13.52 15.01 0.72
C VAL A 113 -14.92 15.58 0.92
N ARG A 114 -15.15 16.86 0.56
CA ARG A 114 -16.48 17.48 0.66
C ARG A 114 -17.51 16.70 -0.15
N ARG A 115 -17.16 16.27 -1.38
CA ARG A 115 -18.04 15.47 -2.24
C ARG A 115 -18.29 14.06 -1.70
N PHE A 116 -17.29 13.44 -1.07
CA PHE A 116 -17.43 12.09 -0.50
C PHE A 116 -18.40 12.05 0.69
N GLY A 117 -18.54 13.14 1.45
CA GLY A 117 -19.56 13.28 2.49
C GLY A 117 -19.37 12.40 3.73
N HIS A 118 -18.27 11.66 3.81
CA HIS A 118 -17.91 10.79 4.93
C HIS A 118 -16.45 11.01 5.33
N ASP A 119 -16.04 10.39 6.44
CA ASP A 119 -14.65 10.40 6.88
C ASP A 119 -13.72 9.86 5.78
N VAL A 120 -12.89 10.75 5.22
CA VAL A 120 -11.94 10.43 4.15
C VAL A 120 -10.95 9.32 4.54
N ARG A 121 -10.70 9.11 5.85
CA ARG A 121 -9.83 8.03 6.33
C ARG A 121 -10.34 6.63 5.94
N ARG A 122 -11.63 6.50 5.56
CA ARG A 122 -12.20 5.28 4.96
C ARG A 122 -11.62 4.95 3.58
N LEU A 123 -11.22 5.98 2.82
CA LEU A 123 -10.51 5.86 1.54
C LEU A 123 -9.00 5.66 1.75
N ARG A 124 -8.54 5.84 2.99
CA ARG A 124 -7.17 5.64 3.45
C ARG A 124 -6.13 6.43 2.64
N PRO A 125 -6.35 7.74 2.36
CA PRO A 125 -5.35 8.54 1.64
C PRO A 125 -4.10 8.71 2.48
N ASN A 126 -2.92 8.66 1.87
CA ASN A 126 -1.67 9.00 2.54
C ASN A 126 -1.54 10.52 2.72
N ARG A 127 -2.16 11.30 1.84
CA ARG A 127 -2.08 12.77 1.79
C ARG A 127 -3.44 13.40 1.54
N LEU A 128 -3.74 14.46 2.26
CA LEU A 128 -4.84 15.38 1.92
C LEU A 128 -4.25 16.70 1.43
N LEU A 129 -4.66 17.13 0.25
CA LEU A 129 -4.31 18.43 -0.31
C LEU A 129 -5.46 19.41 -0.08
N GLY A 130 -5.17 20.58 0.47
CA GLY A 130 -6.13 21.64 0.72
C GLY A 130 -6.01 22.78 -0.29
N GLY A 131 -7.14 23.40 -0.64
CA GLY A 131 -7.18 24.49 -1.62
C GLY A 131 -6.76 24.01 -3.00
N ALA A 132 -7.25 22.84 -3.39
CA ALA A 132 -7.14 22.34 -4.76
C ALA A 132 -8.24 22.98 -5.62
N ASP A 133 -7.93 23.26 -6.88
CA ASP A 133 -8.90 23.85 -7.79
C ASP A 133 -9.98 22.81 -8.16
N PRO A 134 -11.28 23.14 -8.10
CA PRO A 134 -12.36 22.21 -8.43
C PRO A 134 -12.28 21.61 -9.84
N GLU A 135 -11.79 22.35 -10.83
CA GLU A 135 -11.63 21.88 -12.21
C GLU A 135 -10.41 20.95 -12.35
N GLU A 136 -9.32 21.25 -11.64
CA GLU A 136 -8.14 20.38 -11.57
C GLU A 136 -8.47 19.06 -10.86
N ASP A 137 -9.22 19.13 -9.76
CA ASP A 137 -9.69 18.01 -8.95
C ASP A 137 -10.60 17.07 -9.75
N ALA A 138 -11.57 17.62 -10.48
CA ALA A 138 -12.52 16.85 -11.26
C ALA A 138 -11.85 16.03 -12.37
N ALA A 139 -10.76 16.56 -12.95
CA ALA A 139 -10.06 15.91 -14.06
C ALA A 139 -8.77 15.18 -13.64
N GLY A 140 -8.57 14.95 -12.34
CA GLY A 140 -7.47 14.17 -11.76
C GLY A 140 -7.51 12.64 -12.00
N GLN A 141 -8.50 12.12 -12.74
CA GLN A 141 -8.50 10.73 -13.19
C GLN A 141 -7.57 10.57 -14.40
N GLY A 142 -6.31 10.17 -14.16
CA GLY A 142 -5.41 9.70 -15.22
C GLY A 142 -4.49 10.74 -15.87
N ARG A 143 -4.39 11.97 -15.35
CA ARG A 143 -3.38 12.92 -15.85
C ARG A 143 -1.99 12.61 -15.31
N ARG A 144 -1.01 12.62 -16.21
CA ARG A 144 0.41 12.39 -15.95
C ARG A 144 0.96 13.57 -15.14
N TRP A 145 1.45 13.31 -13.93
CA TRP A 145 2.13 14.34 -13.14
C TRP A 145 3.46 14.75 -13.82
N PRO A 146 3.80 16.05 -13.91
CA PRO A 146 4.92 16.54 -14.73
C PRO A 146 6.29 15.91 -14.42
N SER A 147 6.51 15.46 -13.18
CA SER A 147 7.77 14.86 -12.75
C SER A 147 7.87 13.34 -12.93
N GLN A 148 6.91 12.68 -13.59
CA GLN A 148 7.09 11.29 -14.04
C GLN A 148 7.92 11.23 -15.33
N THR A 149 9.14 11.75 -15.34
CA THR A 149 10.12 11.40 -16.38
C THR A 149 10.38 9.90 -16.31
N ARG A 150 10.26 9.21 -17.45
CA ARG A 150 10.52 7.76 -17.53
C ARG A 150 11.93 7.47 -16.99
N PRO A 151 12.17 6.43 -16.20
CA PRO A 151 13.52 5.90 -16.08
C PRO A 151 13.97 5.50 -17.50
N HIS A 152 15.20 5.86 -17.86
CA HIS A 152 15.81 5.48 -19.14
C HIS A 152 15.60 3.98 -19.38
N ARG A 153 14.93 3.64 -20.49
CA ARG A 153 14.96 2.27 -21.00
C ARG A 153 16.38 2.00 -21.45
N HIS A 154 17.13 1.21 -20.69
CA HIS A 154 18.26 0.49 -21.27
C HIS A 154 17.69 -0.42 -22.37
N PRO A 155 18.19 -0.37 -23.62
CA PRO A 155 17.81 -1.33 -24.62
C PRO A 155 18.33 -2.70 -24.15
N LEU A 156 17.42 -3.64 -23.94
CA LEU A 156 17.77 -5.05 -23.89
C LEU A 156 18.37 -5.39 -25.26
N GLY A 157 19.67 -5.67 -25.29
CA GLY A 157 20.35 -6.20 -26.47
C GLY A 157 19.67 -7.50 -26.94
N PRO A 158 19.81 -7.84 -28.23
CA PRO A 158 19.16 -9.02 -28.77
C PRO A 158 19.63 -10.29 -28.02
N PRO A 159 18.74 -11.27 -27.80
CA PRO A 159 19.09 -12.49 -27.10
C PRO A 159 20.17 -13.25 -27.87
N THR A 160 21.32 -13.46 -27.22
CA THR A 160 22.38 -14.37 -27.68
C THR A 160 21.82 -15.76 -27.88
N ALA A 161 21.80 -16.23 -29.12
CA ALA A 161 21.45 -17.61 -29.46
C ALA A 161 22.48 -18.56 -28.86
N HIS A 162 22.07 -19.38 -27.90
CA HIS A 162 22.87 -20.53 -27.47
C HIS A 162 22.96 -21.54 -28.61
N ARG A 163 24.14 -21.63 -29.25
CA ARG A 163 24.54 -22.76 -30.07
C ARG A 163 24.50 -24.03 -29.21
N ARG A 164 23.55 -24.93 -29.49
CA ARG A 164 23.61 -26.31 -29.03
C ARG A 164 24.83 -26.98 -29.67
N ASN A 165 25.80 -27.32 -28.83
CA ASN A 165 26.97 -28.09 -29.18
C ASN A 165 26.59 -29.58 -29.08
N THR A 166 26.14 -30.19 -30.18
CA THR A 166 26.04 -31.66 -30.27
C THR A 166 27.40 -32.19 -30.72
N ARG A 167 28.23 -32.59 -29.77
CA ARG A 167 29.38 -33.48 -29.98
C ARG A 167 29.12 -34.80 -29.26
N GLY A 168 29.36 -35.89 -29.98
CA GLY A 168 29.51 -37.26 -29.46
C GLY A 168 28.25 -38.11 -29.63
N GLY A 169 28.25 -39.25 -30.31
CA GLY A 169 29.36 -39.98 -30.94
C GLY A 169 28.85 -41.32 -31.47
N ARG A 170 29.50 -41.82 -32.52
CA ARG A 170 29.65 -43.25 -32.85
C ARG A 170 31.06 -43.41 -33.41
N PRO A 171 31.83 -44.36 -32.89
CA PRO A 171 31.98 -45.67 -33.55
C PRO A 171 31.95 -46.81 -32.50
N SER A 172 31.71 -48.09 -32.81
CA SER A 172 31.91 -48.89 -34.03
C SER A 172 30.77 -49.88 -34.20
#